data_AF-A0A3B0BXG1-F1
#
_entry.id   AF-A0A3B0BXG1-F1
#
_cell.length_a   1.000
_cell.length_b   1.000
_cell.length_c   1.000
_cell.angle_alpha   90.00
_cell.angle_beta   90.00
_cell.angle_gamma   90.00
#
_symmetry.space_group_name_H-M   'P 1'
#
loop_
_entity.id
_entity.type
_entity.pdbx_description
1 polymer ?
#
loop_
_entity_poly.entity_id
_entity_poly.type
_entity_poly.pdbx_seq_one_letter_code
_entity_poly.pdbx_strand_id
1 'polypeptide(L)' 'MAIFGQANWRYCTKCFGLWFNGNPTNGVCPAGGAHSAGTSSNYLLAGDNTSLQAADEENGEEAGGNS' A
#
# COMPACT_ATOMS: atom_id res chain seq x y z
N MET A 1 -3.17 14.54 7.58
CA MET A 1 -2.44 13.36 7.09
C MET A 1 -3.43 12.45 6.37
N ALA A 2 -3.24 12.22 5.07
CA ALA A 2 -4.14 11.37 4.30
C ALA A 2 -3.53 9.97 4.21
N ILE A 3 -4.21 8.97 4.77
CA ILE A 3 -3.89 7.57 4.56
C ILE A 3 -4.64 7.11 3.29
N PHE A 4 -3.90 6.60 2.30
CA PHE A 4 -4.50 5.87 1.19
C PHE A 4 -4.14 4.40 1.34
N GLY A 5 -4.91 3.52 0.72
CA GLY A 5 -4.67 2.10 0.91
C GLY A 5 -5.13 1.27 -0.26
N GLN A 6 -4.42 0.17 -0.47
CA GLN A 6 -4.78 -0.84 -1.45
C GLN A 6 -5.28 -2.07 -0.70
N ALA A 7 -6.59 -2.33 -0.74
CA ALA A 7 -7.19 -3.55 -0.18
C ALA A 7 -7.06 -4.72 -1.16
N ASN A 8 -7.42 -5.94 -0.73
CA ASN A 8 -7.35 -7.20 -1.48
C ASN A 8 -5.98 -7.89 -1.51
N TRP A 9 -5.10 -7.56 -0.57
CA TRP A 9 -3.92 -8.37 -0.32
C TRP A 9 -4.31 -9.65 0.43
N ARG A 10 -3.81 -10.80 -0.01
CA ARG A 10 -4.13 -12.13 0.53
C ARG A 10 -2.86 -12.88 0.87
N TYR A 11 -2.91 -13.64 1.96
CA TYR A 11 -1.81 -14.50 2.38
C TYR A 11 -1.94 -15.90 1.79
N CYS A 12 -0.86 -16.40 1.18
CA CYS A 12 -0.84 -17.71 0.53
C CYS A 12 -0.40 -18.79 1.48
N THR A 13 -1.27 -19.75 1.74
CA THR A 13 -0.93 -20.88 2.62
C THR A 13 0.04 -21.88 1.97
N LYS A 14 0.28 -21.77 0.65
CA LYS A 14 1.20 -22.64 -0.09
C LYS A 14 2.63 -22.11 -0.12
N CYS A 15 2.81 -20.83 -0.49
CA CYS A 15 4.13 -20.22 -0.63
C CYS A 15 4.48 -19.25 0.51
N PHE A 16 3.57 -19.04 1.46
CA PHE A 16 3.72 -18.11 2.59
C PHE A 16 3.99 -16.65 2.21
N GLY A 17 3.74 -16.29 0.94
CA GLY A 17 3.83 -14.91 0.45
C GLY A 17 2.49 -14.20 0.41
N LEU A 18 2.54 -12.87 0.40
CA LEU A 18 1.39 -12.03 0.04
C LEU A 18 1.27 -11.92 -1.47
N TRP A 19 0.04 -12.00 -1.98
CA TRP A 19 -0.25 -11.62 -3.36
C TRP A 19 -1.47 -10.71 -3.43
N PHE A 20 -1.56 -9.96 -4.52
CA PHE A 20 -2.66 -9.05 -4.76
C PHE A 20 -3.80 -9.76 -5.51
N ASN A 21 -4.97 -9.87 -4.88
CA ASN A 21 -6.17 -10.51 -5.43
C ASN A 21 -7.19 -9.51 -5.99
N GLY A 22 -6.74 -8.30 -6.34
CA GLY A 22 -7.57 -7.27 -6.98
C GLY A 22 -7.42 -7.20 -8.50
N ASN A 23 -6.49 -7.97 -9.09
CA ASN A 23 -6.27 -8.02 -10.53
C ASN A 23 -7.08 -9.18 -11.18
N PRO A 24 -7.41 -9.09 -12.48
CA PRO A 24 -8.02 -10.20 -13.22
C PRO A 24 -7.14 -11.46 -13.25
N THR A 25 -5.82 -11.29 -13.15
CA THR A 25 -4.85 -12.37 -13.04
C THR A 25 -4.10 -12.25 -11.71
N ASN A 26 -3.92 -13.38 -11.03
CA ASN A 26 -3.32 -13.44 -9.68
C ASN A 26 -1.82 -13.79 -9.70
N GLY A 27 -1.18 -13.84 -10.87
CA GLY A 27 0.18 -14.34 -10.99
C GLY A 27 0.31 -15.84 -10.71
N VAL A 28 1.55 -16.33 -10.65
CA VAL A 28 1.87 -17.74 -10.40
C VAL A 28 2.46 -17.91 -9.01
N CYS A 29 1.96 -18.90 -8.27
CA CYS A 29 2.47 -19.24 -6.96
C CYS A 29 3.88 -19.86 -7.08
N PRO A 30 4.90 -19.39 -6.34
CA PRO A 30 6.23 -20.00 -6.33
C PRO A 30 6.23 -21.47 -5.89
N ALA A 31 5.24 -21.88 -5.10
CA ALA A 31 5.02 -23.29 -4.74
C ALA A 31 4.32 -24.11 -5.86
N GLY A 32 4.13 -23.53 -7.04
CA GLY A 32 3.46 -24.12 -8.19
C GLY A 32 1.95 -23.85 -8.25
N GLY A 33 1.44 -23.65 -9.46
CA GLY A 33 0.01 -23.43 -9.73
C GLY A 33 -0.54 -22.09 -9.23
N ALA A 34 -1.83 -22.04 -8.93
CA ALA A 34 -2.50 -20.84 -8.42
C ALA A 34 -2.22 -20.59 -6.92
N HIS A 35 -2.30 -19.33 -6.53
CA HIS A 35 -2.29 -18.90 -5.13
C HIS A 35 -3.54 -19.42 -4.40
N SER A 36 -3.39 -19.76 -3.11
CA SER A 36 -4.49 -20.26 -2.27
C SER A 36 -4.60 -19.44 -1.00
N ALA A 37 -5.78 -18.86 -0.77
CA ALA A 37 -6.01 -17.95 0.35
C ALA A 37 -6.27 -18.67 1.66
N GLY A 38 -6.69 -19.94 1.61
CA GLY A 38 -7.18 -20.66 2.78
C GLY A 38 -8.18 -19.82 3.57
N THR A 39 -7.84 -19.54 4.83
CA THR A 39 -8.62 -18.69 5.75
C THR A 39 -8.03 -17.28 5.92
N SER A 40 -7.15 -16.83 5.02
CA SER A 40 -6.51 -15.51 5.14
C SER A 40 -7.53 -14.37 5.13
N SER A 41 -7.24 -13.36 5.95
CA SER A 41 -7.99 -12.11 5.97
C SER A 41 -7.65 -11.24 4.75
N ASN A 42 -8.47 -10.23 4.50
CA ASN A 42 -8.18 -9.21 3.50
C ASN A 42 -7.30 -8.14 4.14
N TYR A 43 -6.07 -7.99 3.66
CA TYR A 43 -5.14 -6.99 4.18
C TYR A 43 -5.22 -5.70 3.37
N LEU A 44 -5.11 -4.58 4.08
CA LEU A 44 -4.95 -3.25 3.51
C LEU A 44 -3.47 -2.91 3.51
N LEU A 45 -2.88 -2.75 2.31
CA LEU A 45 -1.56 -2.14 2.19
C LEU A 45 -1.75 -0.63 2.33
N ALA A 46 -1.45 -0.09 3.51
CA ALA A 46 -1.54 1.33 3.78
C ALA A 46 -0.32 2.05 3.20
N GLY A 47 -0.57 3.09 2.42
CA GLY A 47 0.42 4.07 2.01
C GLY A 47 0.17 5.38 2.75
N ASP A 48 1.25 5.95 3.26
CA ASP A 48 1.30 7.33 3.74
C ASP A 48 2.24 8.13 2.82
N ASN A 49 1.85 9.37 2.53
CA ASN A 49 2.67 10.29 1.72
C ASN A 49 3.56 11.18 2.60
N THR A 50 3.88 10.75 3.82
CA THR A 50 4.66 11.53 4.80
C THR A 50 5.98 12.03 4.23
N SER A 51 6.67 11.22 3.43
CA SER A 51 7.92 11.60 2.76
C SER A 51 7.74 12.53 1.55
N LEU A 52 6.52 12.66 1.01
CA LEU A 52 6.19 13.61 -0.05
C LEU A 52 5.77 14.97 0.52
N GLN A 53 5.25 15.01 1.76
CA GLN A 53 4.84 16.25 2.43
C GLN A 53 6.01 17.06 3.02
N ALA A 54 7.16 16.41 3.27
CA ALA A 54 8.35 17.09 3.78
C ALA A 54 9.09 17.95 2.72
N ALA A 55 8.70 17.86 1.45
CA ALA A 55 9.34 18.58 0.35
C ALA A 55 8.60 19.88 -0.04
N ASP A 56 7.39 20.12 0.47
CA ASP A 56 6.63 21.36 0.19
C ASP A 56 6.77 22.45 1.26
N GLU A 57 7.37 22.15 2.42
CA GLU A 57 7.52 23.11 3.53
C GLU A 57 8.75 24.05 3.41
N GLU A 58 9.58 23.96 2.37
CA GLU A 58 10.79 24.79 2.23
C GLU A 58 10.59 26.15 1.53
N ASN A 59 9.38 26.50 1.06
CA ASN A 59 9.14 27.75 0.31
C ASN A 59 7.90 28.54 0.76
N GLY A 60 7.87 28.96 2.03
CA GLY A 60 6.77 29.78 2.59
C GLY A 60 7.23 30.90 3.51
N GLU A 61 8.07 31.82 3.04
CA GLU A 61 8.24 33.14 3.68
C GLU A 61 7.33 34.16 2.99
N GLU A 62 6.09 34.29 3.47
CA GLU A 62 5.23 35.45 3.19
C GLU A 62 4.27 35.66 4.38
N ALA A 63 4.73 36.37 5.42
CA ALA A 63 3.83 37.10 6.33
C ALA A 63 4.55 38.21 7.13
N GLY A 64 4.31 39.46 6.71
CA GLY A 64 3.99 40.53 7.65
C GLY A 64 5.11 41.50 8.05
N GLY A 65 5.35 42.50 7.21
CA GLY A 65 5.92 43.78 7.68
C GLY A 65 4.84 44.59 8.41
N ASN A 66 5.02 44.78 9.71
CA ASN A 66 4.35 45.85 10.46
C ASN A 66 5.21 47.13 10.41
N SER A 67 4.53 48.27 10.52
CA SER A 67 5.04 49.65 10.62
C SER A 67 5.30 50.38 9.30
#